data_AF-A0A9P0FLR9-F1
#
_entry.id   AF-A0A9P0FLR9-F1
#
_cell.length_a   1.000
_cell.length_b   1.000
_cell.length_c   1.000
_cell.angle_alpha   90.00
_cell.angle_beta   90.00
_cell.angle_gamma   90.00
#
_symmetry.space_group_name_H-M   'P 1'
#
loop_
_entity.id
_entity.type
_entity.pdbx_description
1 polymer ?
#
loop_
_entity_poly.entity_id
_entity_poly.type
_entity_poly.pdbx_seq_one_letter_code
_entity_poly.pdbx_strand_id
1 'polypeptide(L)'
;MSGYRNKFSGGEYRKRKAEESTKIDNLLEKIPKISSFMTSSRTVELLAEFDPFLSEHLKLYAHPGSGNTSYLSKTIYEETILLIQNKVLRQISSEVQSTKYFGVFVDSTPDIAHIDQLTIIIRYVRVNGERFSEFLPNIGHKAKYIEDALLKSLENNGLDIMNCRGNLMIMQVICQAFRHESKQLI
;
A
#
# COMPACT_ATOMS: atom_id res chain seq x y z
N MET A 1 16.40 44.82 -8.40
CA MET A 1 15.52 44.75 -7.21
C MET A 1 15.54 43.30 -6.72
N SER A 2 16.30 42.99 -5.68
CA SER A 2 16.38 41.64 -5.11
C SER A 2 15.19 41.39 -4.18
N GLY A 3 14.38 40.37 -4.48
CA GLY A 3 13.30 39.94 -3.60
C GLY A 3 13.88 39.26 -2.35
N TYR A 4 13.96 39.98 -1.23
CA TYR A 4 14.28 39.39 0.06
C TYR A 4 13.21 38.36 0.42
N ARG A 5 13.55 37.07 0.32
CA ARG A 5 12.72 35.98 0.84
C ARG A 5 12.85 36.02 2.37
N ASN A 6 11.84 36.56 3.06
CA ASN A 6 11.80 36.54 4.53
C ASN A 6 11.85 35.09 5.02
N LYS A 7 12.96 34.72 5.66
CA LYS A 7 13.12 33.42 6.32
C LYS A 7 12.39 33.50 7.66
N PHE A 8 11.43 32.60 7.86
CA PHE A 8 10.73 32.49 9.14
C PHE A 8 11.70 32.03 10.24
N SER A 9 11.44 32.49 11.47
CA SER A 9 12.14 32.01 12.65
C SER A 9 11.80 30.55 12.95
N GLY A 10 12.71 29.82 13.61
CA GLY A 10 12.46 28.42 13.98
C GLY A 10 11.21 28.23 14.86
N GLY A 11 10.83 29.25 15.64
CA GLY A 11 9.59 29.25 16.43
C GLY A 11 8.34 29.31 15.55
N GLU A 12 8.34 30.17 14.52
CA GLU A 12 7.23 30.27 13.57
C GLU A 12 7.07 29.00 12.73
N TYR A 13 8.17 28.35 12.35
CA TYR A 13 8.12 27.04 11.70
C TYR A 13 7.45 25.97 12.57
N ARG A 14 7.81 25.91 13.86
CA ARG A 14 7.20 24.96 14.80
C ARG A 14 5.70 25.22 14.99
N LYS A 15 5.31 26.49 15.10
CA LYS A 15 3.91 26.88 15.28
C LYS A 15 3.05 26.48 14.07
N ARG A 16 3.53 26.73 12.85
CA ARG A 16 2.81 26.31 11.62
C ARG A 16 2.71 24.80 11.48
N LYS A 17 3.78 24.06 11.81
CA LYS A 17 3.75 22.59 11.78
C LYS A 17 2.72 22.03 12.77
N ALA A 18 2.62 22.63 13.96
CA ALA A 18 1.60 22.26 14.94
C ALA A 18 0.18 22.59 14.44
N GLU A 19 -0.06 23.79 13.91
CA GLU A 19 -1.35 24.18 13.33
C GLU A 19 -1.79 23.30 12.15
N GLU A 20 -0.84 22.88 11.32
CA GLU A 20 -1.08 21.95 10.20
C GLU A 20 -1.36 20.53 10.69
N SER A 21 -0.63 20.05 11.71
CA SER A 21 -0.92 18.77 12.38
C SER A 21 -2.34 18.76 12.95
N THR A 22 -2.73 19.80 13.68
CA THR A 22 -4.07 19.90 14.28
C THR A 22 -5.17 19.95 13.21
N LYS A 23 -4.92 20.58 12.05
CA LYS A 23 -5.87 20.55 10.93
C LYS A 23 -6.02 19.16 10.32
N ILE A 24 -4.91 18.43 10.18
CA ILE A 24 -4.91 17.05 9.68
C ILE A 24 -5.67 16.16 10.67
N ASP A 25 -5.39 16.26 11.97
CA ASP A 25 -6.05 15.47 13.00
C ASP A 25 -7.58 15.71 13.00
N ASN A 26 -8.00 16.97 12.92
CA ASN A 26 -9.41 17.36 12.82
C ASN A 26 -10.08 16.87 11.51
N LEU A 27 -9.33 16.71 10.42
CA LEU A 27 -9.85 16.11 9.18
C LEU A 27 -9.97 14.59 9.32
N LEU A 28 -8.98 13.95 9.95
CA LEU A 28 -8.98 12.51 10.21
C LEU A 28 -10.12 12.09 11.12
N GLU A 29 -10.49 12.90 12.12
CA GLU A 29 -11.65 12.64 12.98
C GLU A 29 -13.00 12.71 12.24
N LYS A 30 -13.08 13.48 11.15
CA LYS A 30 -14.28 13.61 10.32
C LYS A 30 -14.41 12.49 9.28
N ILE A 31 -13.31 11.81 8.98
CA ILE A 31 -13.32 10.66 8.08
C ILE A 31 -13.90 9.47 8.85
N PRO A 32 -14.91 8.76 8.31
CA PRO A 32 -15.40 7.53 8.92
C PRO A 32 -14.22 6.59 9.19
N LYS A 33 -14.12 6.06 10.42
CA LYS A 33 -13.02 5.15 10.77
C LYS A 33 -13.00 4.00 9.75
N ILE A 34 -11.82 3.72 9.18
CA ILE A 34 -11.65 2.63 8.20
C ILE A 34 -12.21 1.31 8.75
N SER A 35 -12.10 1.05 10.05
CA SER A 35 -12.69 -0.14 10.69
C SER A 35 -14.23 -0.18 10.66
N SER A 36 -14.90 0.97 10.66
CA SER A 36 -16.36 1.09 10.50
C SER A 36 -16.82 1.11 9.03
N PHE A 37 -15.88 1.40 8.13
CA PHE A 37 -16.08 1.35 6.68
C PHE A 37 -15.87 -0.07 6.12
N MET A 38 -14.87 -0.78 6.65
CA MET A 38 -14.45 -2.13 6.27
C MET A 38 -15.16 -3.22 7.10
N THR A 39 -16.45 -3.07 7.39
CA THR A 39 -17.24 -4.23 7.81
C THR A 39 -17.31 -5.20 6.62
N SER A 40 -17.18 -6.52 6.82
CA SER A 40 -17.06 -7.50 5.71
C SER A 40 -18.15 -7.38 4.63
N SER A 41 -19.36 -6.93 5.01
CA SER A 41 -20.47 -6.66 4.08
C SER A 41 -20.20 -5.46 3.15
N ARG A 42 -19.65 -4.36 3.69
CA ARG A 42 -19.55 -3.06 2.99
C ARG A 42 -18.53 -3.05 1.86
N THR A 43 -17.47 -3.83 1.96
CA THR A 43 -16.45 -3.88 0.91
C THR A 43 -16.99 -4.55 -0.35
N VAL A 44 -17.79 -5.62 -0.23
CA VAL A 44 -18.44 -6.28 -1.39
C VAL A 44 -19.48 -5.35 -2.00
N GLU A 45 -20.23 -4.61 -1.16
CA GLU A 45 -21.15 -3.57 -1.61
C GLU A 45 -20.44 -2.45 -2.38
N LEU A 46 -19.24 -2.04 -1.95
CA LEU A 46 -18.42 -1.05 -2.67
C LEU A 46 -17.93 -1.59 -4.02
N LEU A 47 -17.44 -2.84 -4.07
CA LEU A 47 -17.05 -3.48 -5.32
C LEU A 47 -18.22 -3.55 -6.31
N ALA A 48 -19.42 -3.79 -5.79
CA ALA A 48 -20.65 -3.83 -6.57
C ALA A 48 -21.06 -2.49 -7.17
N GLU A 49 -20.54 -1.36 -6.68
CA GLU A 49 -20.73 -0.05 -7.32
C GLU A 49 -20.03 0.01 -8.69
N PHE A 50 -18.93 -0.73 -8.85
CA PHE A 50 -18.13 -0.77 -10.07
C PHE A 50 -18.38 -1.99 -10.95
N ASP A 51 -19.16 -2.97 -10.47
CA ASP A 51 -19.51 -4.20 -11.19
C ASP A 51 -21.04 -4.39 -11.22
N PRO A 52 -21.70 -4.14 -12.37
CA PRO A 52 -23.14 -4.30 -12.52
C PRO A 52 -23.66 -5.72 -12.19
N PHE A 53 -22.88 -6.75 -12.51
CA PHE A 53 -23.25 -8.14 -12.22
C PHE A 53 -23.25 -8.38 -10.72
N LEU A 54 -22.21 -7.93 -10.02
CA LEU A 54 -22.14 -8.04 -8.56
C LEU A 54 -23.25 -7.20 -7.90
N SER A 55 -23.57 -6.01 -8.44
CA SER A 55 -24.68 -5.16 -7.99
C SER A 55 -26.03 -5.87 -8.05
N GLU A 56 -26.33 -6.53 -9.17
CA GLU A 56 -27.57 -7.28 -9.34
C GLU A 56 -27.63 -8.48 -8.39
N HIS A 57 -26.52 -9.21 -8.25
CA HIS A 57 -26.42 -10.32 -7.32
C HIS A 57 -26.69 -9.90 -5.87
N LEU A 58 -26.08 -8.80 -5.42
CA LEU A 58 -26.30 -8.29 -4.06
C LEU A 58 -27.75 -7.84 -3.83
N LYS A 59 -28.38 -7.18 -4.81
CA LYS A 59 -29.80 -6.76 -4.68
C LYS A 59 -30.73 -7.94 -4.43
N LEU A 60 -30.43 -9.10 -5.03
CA LEU A 60 -31.26 -10.29 -4.92
C LEU A 60 -30.96 -11.11 -3.66
N TYR A 61 -29.70 -11.17 -3.22
CA TYR A 61 -29.24 -12.18 -2.25
C TYR A 61 -28.50 -11.64 -1.01
N ALA A 62 -28.21 -10.35 -0.92
CA ALA A 62 -27.47 -9.77 0.21
C ALA A 62 -28.25 -9.85 1.54
N HIS A 63 -29.54 -9.50 1.49
CA HIS A 63 -30.39 -9.33 2.66
C HIS A 63 -31.72 -10.10 2.53
N PRO A 64 -31.68 -11.44 2.48
CA PRO A 64 -32.87 -12.24 2.19
C PRO A 64 -33.86 -12.34 3.38
N GLY A 65 -33.62 -11.62 4.49
CA GLY A 65 -34.43 -11.69 5.70
C GLY A 65 -34.13 -12.90 6.59
N SER A 66 -34.84 -13.03 7.71
CA SER A 66 -34.66 -14.13 8.67
C SER A 66 -35.09 -15.48 8.08
N GLY A 67 -34.32 -16.54 8.34
CA GLY A 67 -34.62 -17.90 7.87
C GLY A 67 -34.02 -18.27 6.52
N ASN A 68 -33.33 -17.32 5.87
CA ASN A 68 -32.62 -17.53 4.60
C ASN A 68 -31.10 -17.38 4.78
N THR A 69 -30.31 -18.11 3.99
CA THR A 69 -28.84 -18.02 4.02
C THR A 69 -28.37 -16.70 3.39
N SER A 70 -27.65 -15.87 4.16
CA SER A 70 -26.97 -14.69 3.61
C SER A 70 -25.64 -15.09 2.96
N TYR A 71 -25.41 -14.60 1.75
CA TYR A 71 -24.14 -14.78 1.03
C TYR A 71 -23.12 -13.67 1.33
N LEU A 72 -23.42 -12.77 2.27
CA LEU A 72 -22.51 -11.70 2.73
C LEU A 72 -21.82 -12.04 4.05
N SER A 73 -21.63 -13.33 4.33
CA SER A 73 -20.89 -13.76 5.51
C SER A 73 -19.44 -13.28 5.45
N LYS A 74 -18.81 -13.15 6.61
CA LYS A 74 -17.38 -12.81 6.72
C LYS A 74 -16.50 -13.76 5.89
N THR A 75 -16.83 -15.05 5.85
CA THR A 75 -16.09 -16.05 5.09
C THR A 75 -16.15 -15.81 3.59
N ILE A 76 -17.35 -15.57 3.03
CA ILE A 76 -17.52 -15.30 1.59
C ILE A 76 -16.78 -14.02 1.19
N TYR A 77 -16.82 -13.01 2.05
CA TYR A 77 -16.06 -11.78 1.85
C TYR A 77 -14.54 -12.01 1.78
N GLU A 78 -13.97 -12.73 2.76
CA GLU A 78 -12.53 -13.04 2.78
C GLU A 78 -12.12 -13.85 1.55
N GLU A 79 -12.91 -14.84 1.15
CA GLU A 79 -12.69 -15.62 -0.07
C GLU A 79 -12.72 -14.74 -1.33
N THR A 80 -13.69 -13.82 -1.43
CA THR A 80 -13.81 -12.91 -2.57
C THR A 80 -12.58 -12.02 -2.70
N ILE A 81 -12.09 -11.44 -1.59
CA ILE A 81 -10.86 -10.65 -1.58
C ILE A 81 -9.67 -11.49 -2.05
N LEU A 82 -9.52 -12.70 -1.52
CA LEU A 82 -8.41 -13.59 -1.90
C LEU A 82 -8.45 -13.95 -3.39
N LEU A 83 -9.64 -14.18 -3.96
CA LEU A 83 -9.79 -14.45 -5.39
C LEU A 83 -9.40 -13.23 -6.24
N ILE A 84 -9.85 -12.03 -5.86
CA ILE A 84 -9.50 -10.77 -6.54
C ILE A 84 -7.99 -10.53 -6.45
N GLN A 85 -7.40 -10.64 -5.26
CA GLN A 85 -5.96 -10.50 -5.03
C GLN A 85 -5.18 -11.44 -5.95
N ASN A 86 -5.51 -12.74 -5.93
CA ASN A 86 -4.86 -13.74 -6.78
C ASN A 86 -4.99 -13.42 -8.26
N LYS A 87 -6.16 -12.95 -8.72
CA LYS A 87 -6.38 -12.58 -10.11
C LYS A 87 -5.54 -11.38 -10.53
N VAL A 88 -5.48 -10.35 -9.69
CA VAL A 88 -4.66 -9.14 -9.91
C VAL A 88 -3.18 -9.47 -9.93
N LEU A 89 -2.68 -10.22 -8.94
CA LEU A 89 -1.27 -10.61 -8.88
C LEU A 89 -0.85 -11.46 -10.09
N ARG A 90 -1.66 -12.45 -10.49
CA ARG A 90 -1.39 -13.26 -11.68
C ARG A 90 -1.34 -12.41 -12.96
N GLN A 91 -2.22 -11.41 -13.06
CA GLN A 91 -2.21 -10.49 -14.19
C GLN A 91 -0.93 -9.67 -14.21
N ILE A 92 -0.52 -9.10 -13.07
CA ILE A 92 0.73 -8.36 -12.93
C ILE A 92 1.92 -9.24 -13.31
N SER A 93 2.02 -10.45 -12.76
CA SER A 93 3.12 -11.38 -13.06
C SER A 93 3.17 -11.74 -14.54
N SER A 94 2.04 -12.03 -15.17
CA SER A 94 1.97 -12.31 -16.61
C SER A 94 2.45 -11.12 -17.45
N GLU A 95 2.06 -9.90 -17.07
CA GLU A 95 2.51 -8.69 -17.75
C GLU A 95 4.02 -8.48 -17.60
N VAL A 96 4.55 -8.65 -16.39
CA VAL A 96 5.99 -8.54 -16.12
C VAL A 96 6.77 -9.57 -16.94
N GLN A 97 6.36 -10.83 -16.90
CA GLN A 97 6.98 -11.92 -17.66
C GLN A 97 6.96 -11.64 -19.17
N SER A 98 5.89 -11.04 -19.69
CA SER A 98 5.80 -10.67 -21.11
C SER A 98 6.82 -9.60 -21.54
N THR A 99 7.27 -8.76 -20.60
CA THR A 99 8.26 -7.70 -20.86
C THR A 99 9.70 -8.12 -20.60
N LYS A 100 9.92 -9.35 -20.09
CA LYS A 100 11.19 -9.93 -19.65
C LYS A 100 11.88 -9.21 -18.51
N TYR A 101 12.01 -7.88 -18.55
CA TYR A 101 12.77 -7.10 -17.57
C TYR A 101 11.85 -6.21 -16.73
N PHE A 102 12.17 -6.11 -15.45
CA PHE A 102 11.46 -5.27 -14.50
C PHE A 102 12.42 -4.62 -13.49
N GLY A 103 11.94 -3.63 -12.76
CA GLY A 103 12.56 -3.08 -11.56
C GLY A 103 11.63 -3.25 -10.37
N VAL A 104 12.21 -3.28 -9.18
CA VAL A 104 11.48 -3.36 -7.92
C VAL A 104 11.80 -2.13 -7.08
N PHE A 105 10.76 -1.51 -6.55
CA PHE A 105 10.84 -0.49 -5.51
C PHE A 105 10.35 -1.08 -4.21
N VAL A 106 11.10 -0.78 -3.16
CA VAL A 106 10.79 -1.18 -1.80
C VAL A 106 10.74 0.08 -0.95
N ASP A 107 9.62 0.32 -0.29
CA ASP A 107 9.41 1.47 0.60
C ASP A 107 8.89 0.98 1.95
N SER A 108 9.34 1.60 3.04
CA SER A 108 8.86 1.27 4.38
C SER A 108 7.92 2.36 4.85
N THR A 109 6.65 2.01 4.97
CA THR A 109 5.57 2.91 5.33
C THR A 109 5.06 2.55 6.72
N PRO A 110 5.09 3.46 7.71
CA PRO A 110 4.46 3.20 8.99
C PRO A 110 2.94 3.14 8.80
N ASP A 111 2.31 2.06 9.27
CA ASP A 111 0.85 1.95 9.24
C ASP A 111 0.20 2.81 10.34
N ILE A 112 -1.14 2.82 10.37
CA ILE A 112 -1.93 3.59 11.35
C ILE A 112 -1.61 3.17 12.80
N ALA A 113 -1.13 1.94 13.01
CA ALA A 113 -0.73 1.43 14.32
C ALA A 113 0.75 1.68 14.64
N HIS A 114 1.45 2.48 13.80
CA HIS A 114 2.89 2.72 13.87
C HIS A 114 3.75 1.45 13.73
N ILE A 115 3.23 0.44 13.03
CA ILE A 115 3.97 -0.76 12.67
C ILE A 115 4.52 -0.54 11.26
N ASP A 116 5.84 -0.71 11.11
CA ASP A 116 6.47 -0.59 9.80
C ASP A 116 6.06 -1.75 8.89
N GLN A 117 5.48 -1.38 7.75
CA GLN A 117 5.13 -2.30 6.67
C GLN A 117 5.99 -1.99 5.46
N LEU A 118 6.50 -3.04 4.83
CA LEU A 118 7.34 -2.93 3.65
C LEU A 118 6.47 -3.07 2.39
N THR A 119 6.39 -2.02 1.60
CA THR A 119 5.67 -1.95 0.34
C THR A 119 6.55 -2.42 -0.81
N ILE A 120 6.06 -3.34 -1.64
CA ILE A 120 6.71 -3.78 -2.87
C ILE A 120 5.94 -3.26 -4.08
N ILE A 121 6.65 -2.53 -4.95
CA ILE A 121 6.13 -2.01 -6.22
C ILE A 121 7.01 -2.54 -7.35
N ILE A 122 6.39 -3.05 -8.41
CA ILE A 122 7.06 -3.59 -9.59
C ILE A 122 6.85 -2.63 -10.75
N ARG A 123 7.93 -2.31 -11.46
CA ARG A 123 7.90 -1.46 -12.66
C ARG A 123 8.48 -2.18 -13.87
N TYR A 124 7.75 -2.17 -14.98
CA TYR A 124 8.11 -2.86 -16.21
C TYR A 124 7.77 -2.02 -17.45
N VAL A 125 8.28 -2.43 -18.61
CA VAL A 125 8.19 -1.63 -19.86
C VAL A 125 6.82 -1.79 -20.51
N ARG A 126 5.83 -1.04 -20.02
CA ARG A 126 4.46 -0.92 -20.56
C ARG A 126 3.90 0.49 -20.29
N VAL A 127 2.88 0.91 -21.04
CA VAL A 127 2.06 2.09 -20.69
C VAL A 127 1.50 1.87 -19.28
N ASN A 128 1.81 2.78 -18.35
CA ASN A 128 1.49 2.66 -16.93
C ASN A 128 2.06 1.38 -16.29
N GLY A 129 3.27 0.93 -16.64
CA GLY A 129 3.84 -0.33 -16.15
C GLY A 129 4.30 -0.35 -14.68
N GLU A 130 3.77 0.53 -13.83
CA GLU A 130 4.01 0.51 -12.37
C GLU A 130 2.83 -0.14 -11.67
N ARG A 131 3.10 -1.13 -10.82
CA ARG A 131 2.09 -1.93 -10.14
C ARG A 131 2.48 -2.16 -8.70
N PHE A 132 1.56 -1.86 -7.79
CA PHE A 132 1.64 -2.34 -6.42
C PHE A 132 1.54 -3.87 -6.42
N SER A 133 2.46 -4.53 -5.70
CA SER A 133 2.47 -5.98 -5.54
C SER A 133 1.88 -6.36 -4.19
N GLU A 134 2.54 -6.00 -3.10
CA GLU A 134 2.11 -6.40 -1.76
C GLU A 134 2.70 -5.52 -0.65
N PHE A 135 2.09 -5.64 0.54
CA PHE A 135 2.66 -5.21 1.81
C PHE A 135 3.22 -6.42 2.55
N LEU A 136 4.44 -6.30 3.07
CA LEU A 136 5.05 -7.29 3.95
C LEU A 136 5.09 -6.74 5.39
N PRO A 137 4.35 -7.35 6.32
CA PRO A 137 4.30 -6.86 7.70
C PRO A 137 5.58 -7.22 8.46
N ASN A 138 6.12 -6.26 9.22
CA ASN A 138 7.08 -6.51 10.30
C ASN A 138 8.33 -7.33 9.90
N ILE A 139 8.95 -6.98 8.77
CA ILE A 139 10.19 -7.63 8.29
C ILE A 139 11.43 -7.15 9.09
N GLY A 140 11.28 -6.06 9.85
CA GLY A 140 12.36 -5.38 10.55
C GLY A 140 13.24 -4.54 9.62
N HIS A 141 14.21 -3.82 10.20
CA HIS A 141 15.01 -2.83 9.45
C HIS A 141 16.35 -3.36 8.94
N LYS A 142 16.66 -4.65 9.17
CA LYS A 142 17.93 -5.23 8.70
C LYS A 142 17.83 -5.54 7.21
N ALA A 143 18.81 -5.07 6.45
CA ALA A 143 18.88 -5.27 5.00
C ALA A 143 18.69 -6.73 4.59
N LYS A 144 19.31 -7.68 5.31
CA LYS A 144 19.20 -9.12 5.04
C LYS A 144 17.76 -9.63 5.13
N TYR A 145 16.98 -9.20 6.12
CA TYR A 145 15.59 -9.65 6.26
C TYR A 145 14.70 -9.08 5.17
N ILE A 146 14.97 -7.84 4.77
CA ILE A 146 14.29 -7.18 3.65
C ILE A 146 14.59 -7.94 2.35
N GLU A 147 15.85 -8.31 2.11
CA GLU A 147 16.28 -9.09 0.95
C GLU A 147 15.62 -10.47 0.93
N ASP A 148 15.70 -11.24 2.02
CA ASP A 148 15.10 -12.58 2.12
C ASP A 148 13.58 -12.53 1.87
N ALA A 149 12.89 -11.53 2.42
CA ALA A 149 11.46 -11.37 2.24
C ALA A 149 11.10 -10.95 0.81
N LEU A 150 11.91 -10.08 0.19
CA LEU A 150 11.74 -9.68 -1.20
C LEU A 150 11.96 -10.86 -2.16
N LEU A 151 13.03 -11.64 -1.97
CA LEU A 151 13.31 -12.80 -2.81
C LEU A 151 12.17 -13.83 -2.74
N LYS A 152 11.68 -14.10 -1.53
CA LYS A 152 10.52 -14.98 -1.32
C LYS A 152 9.25 -14.45 -1.99
N SER A 153 9.01 -13.14 -1.89
CA SER A 153 7.89 -12.48 -2.57
C SER A 153 7.96 -12.65 -4.10
N LEU A 154 9.12 -12.42 -4.69
CA LEU A 154 9.32 -12.58 -6.13
C LEU A 154 9.13 -14.04 -6.57
N GLU A 155 9.67 -14.99 -5.82
CA GLU A 155 9.51 -16.42 -6.07
C GLU A 155 8.03 -16.84 -6.03
N ASN A 156 7.29 -16.43 -4.99
CA ASN A 156 5.86 -16.71 -4.85
C ASN A 156 5.03 -16.17 -6.03
N ASN A 157 5.45 -15.05 -6.61
CA ASN A 157 4.80 -14.42 -7.75
C ASN A 157 5.33 -14.93 -9.11
N GLY A 158 6.25 -15.89 -9.12
CA GLY A 158 6.84 -16.46 -10.34
C GLY A 158 7.72 -15.46 -11.09
N LEU A 159 8.38 -14.55 -10.36
CA LEU A 159 9.25 -13.52 -10.91
C LEU A 159 10.71 -13.87 -10.62
N ASP A 160 11.50 -14.01 -11.67
CA ASP A 160 12.93 -14.32 -11.56
C ASP A 160 13.74 -13.05 -11.24
N ILE A 161 14.47 -13.06 -10.13
CA ILE A 161 15.36 -11.97 -9.73
C ILE A 161 16.44 -11.67 -10.80
N MET A 162 16.85 -12.65 -11.60
CA MET A 162 17.85 -12.46 -12.68
C MET A 162 17.35 -11.55 -13.80
N ASN A 163 16.04 -11.35 -13.86
CA ASN A 163 15.38 -10.44 -14.79
C ASN A 163 15.16 -9.04 -14.20
N CYS A 164 15.49 -8.82 -12.93
CA CYS A 164 15.47 -7.50 -12.31
C CYS A 164 16.65 -6.66 -12.85
N ARG A 165 16.34 -5.49 -13.44
CA ARG A 165 17.32 -4.57 -14.07
C ARG A 165 17.28 -3.16 -13.50
N GLY A 166 16.32 -2.85 -12.64
CA GLY A 166 16.37 -1.62 -11.85
C GLY A 166 17.45 -1.72 -10.78
N ASN A 167 18.22 -0.65 -10.57
CA ASN A 167 18.89 -0.49 -9.27
C ASN A 167 17.78 -0.61 -8.21
N LEU A 168 17.97 -1.47 -7.19
CA LEU A 168 17.04 -1.58 -6.07
C LEU A 168 16.97 -0.22 -5.39
N MET A 169 16.03 0.62 -5.83
CA MET A 169 15.82 1.94 -5.27
C MET A 169 14.92 1.70 -4.08
N ILE A 170 15.54 1.48 -2.92
CA ILE A 170 14.88 1.59 -1.63
C ILE A 170 14.42 3.05 -1.56
N MET A 171 13.16 3.28 -1.90
CA MET A 171 12.58 4.60 -1.77
C MET A 171 12.42 4.77 -0.25
N GLN A 172 13.29 5.61 0.32
CA GLN A 172 12.96 6.44 1.47
C GLN A 172 12.83 5.84 2.89
N VAL A 173 13.79 5.03 3.37
CA VAL A 173 14.07 4.98 4.83
C VAL A 173 15.54 5.19 5.22
N ILE A 174 16.51 4.93 4.35
CA ILE A 174 17.93 5.09 4.73
C ILE A 174 18.40 6.57 4.70
N CYS A 175 17.73 7.47 3.97
CA CYS A 175 18.15 8.88 3.90
C CYS A 175 17.90 9.69 5.19
N GLN A 176 17.10 9.22 6.14
CA GLN A 176 17.00 9.86 7.46
C GLN A 176 17.95 9.23 8.49
N ALA A 177 18.23 7.92 8.39
CA ALA A 177 19.17 7.24 9.29
C ALA A 177 20.64 7.64 9.04
N PHE A 178 21.08 7.72 7.77
CA PHE A 178 22.47 8.09 7.47
C PHE A 178 22.81 9.57 7.71
N ARG A 179 21.81 10.45 7.82
CA ARG A 179 22.00 11.87 8.12
C ARG A 179 22.16 12.16 9.60
N HIS A 180 21.88 11.19 10.47
CA HIS A 180 22.06 11.30 11.91
C HIS A 180 23.41 10.70 12.36
N GLU A 181 23.88 9.61 11.73
CA GLU A 181 25.20 9.02 12.05
C GLU A 181 26.39 9.83 11.52
N SER A 182 26.21 10.60 10.44
CA SER A 182 27.27 11.50 9.91
C SER A 182 27.44 12.81 10.69
N LYS A 183 26.64 13.05 11.75
CA LYS A 183 26.80 14.18 12.68
C LYS A 183 27.44 13.81 14.03
N GLN A 184 27.79 12.54 14.24
CA GLN A 184 28.56 12.10 15.41
C GLN A 184 30.03 11.80 15.08
N LEU A 185 30.45 11.98 13.83
CA LEU A 185 31.82 11.74 13.36
C LEU A 185 32.51 13.00 12.79
N ILE A 186 32.00 14.19 13.10
CA ILE A 186 32.70 15.47 12.90
C ILE A 186 32.50 16.35 14.13
#